data_AF-A0A3P7MG69-F1
#
_entry.id   AF-A0A3P7MG69-F1
#
_cell.length_a   1.000
_cell.length_b   1.000
_cell.length_c   1.000
_cell.angle_alpha   90.00
_cell.angle_beta   90.00
_cell.angle_gamma   90.00
#
_symmetry.space_group_name_H-M   'P 1'
#
loop_
_entity.id
_entity.type
_entity.pdbx_description
1 polymer ?
#
loop_
_entity_poly.entity_id
_entity_poly.type
_entity_poly.pdbx_seq_one_letter_code
_entity_poly.pdbx_strand_id
1 'polypeptide(L)'
;MNPDFVRPDREEVREKLRGQKSLLSRKKSLGRTLSGRNDGDDWTLQLPSHSRKLLNELNALENDVQTLTDSAYDAVADFSLKSLIADRTLARKSTSSQTRIPAKQDLAPGLLSIQRVVATTDFIDGLVSIVDKDMSRKTTVEDKCSLISSTFLTLNLLDDAARAIAKDSSFYADELTKAFEHYQIEKSALSRFVFICERLKKLSPTPMEYSLVRALAVSTPDREVLSNGFSEHLSDLHESLQELLFR
;
A
#
# COMPACT_ATOMS: atom_id res chain seq x y z
N MET A 1 -45.90 -15.24 -40.65
CA MET A 1 -44.78 -14.33 -41.01
C MET A 1 -45.33 -12.92 -40.92
N ASN A 2 -44.66 -12.03 -40.16
CA ASN A 2 -45.14 -10.67 -39.90
C ASN A 2 -44.46 -9.69 -40.88
N PRO A 3 -45.18 -8.83 -41.61
CA PRO A 3 -44.64 -8.07 -42.75
C PRO A 3 -43.95 -6.74 -42.36
N ASP A 4 -43.83 -6.42 -41.08
CA ASP A 4 -43.27 -5.13 -40.62
C ASP A 4 -41.73 -5.10 -40.55
N PHE A 5 -41.04 -6.01 -41.24
CA PHE A 5 -39.59 -6.07 -41.36
C PHE A 5 -39.06 -5.38 -42.64
N VAL A 6 -39.61 -4.21 -42.98
CA VAL A 6 -39.06 -3.34 -44.02
C VAL A 6 -38.45 -2.10 -43.36
N ARG A 7 -37.12 -2.07 -43.30
CA ARG A 7 -36.31 -0.95 -42.78
C ARG A 7 -36.50 0.29 -43.65
N PRO A 8 -36.78 1.47 -43.07
CA PRO A 8 -36.51 2.74 -43.75
C PRO A 8 -35.04 3.12 -43.51
N ASP A 9 -34.30 3.30 -44.60
CA ASP A 9 -32.93 3.79 -44.58
C ASP A 9 -32.83 5.23 -44.07
N ARG A 10 -31.81 5.40 -43.21
CA ARG A 10 -30.87 6.51 -43.05
C ARG A 10 -31.18 7.85 -43.75
N GLU A 11 -31.01 8.93 -42.97
CA GLU A 11 -30.91 10.35 -43.39
C GLU A 11 -32.21 11.04 -43.77
N GLU A 12 -33.01 11.52 -42.79
CA GLU A 12 -33.81 12.77 -42.89
C GLU A 12 -34.70 13.07 -41.66
N VAL A 13 -34.21 13.05 -40.42
CA VAL A 13 -34.79 13.92 -39.36
C VAL A 13 -33.68 14.29 -38.37
N ARG A 14 -32.64 14.93 -38.89
CA ARG A 14 -31.56 15.51 -38.11
C ARG A 14 -31.80 16.99 -37.88
N GLU A 15 -33.04 17.38 -37.57
CA GLU A 15 -33.37 18.75 -37.20
C GLU A 15 -34.77 18.75 -36.59
N LYS A 16 -34.96 19.49 -35.49
CA LYS A 16 -36.22 19.61 -34.72
C LYS A 16 -36.45 18.49 -33.71
N LEU A 17 -35.80 18.61 -32.55
CA LEU A 17 -36.46 19.03 -31.31
C LEU A 17 -35.44 18.98 -30.17
N ARG A 18 -34.65 20.06 -30.10
CA ARG A 18 -34.03 20.51 -28.85
C ARG A 18 -35.13 20.73 -27.83
N GLY A 19 -35.03 20.07 -26.68
CA GLY A 19 -35.59 20.57 -25.43
C GLY A 19 -36.77 19.77 -24.89
N GLN A 20 -36.48 18.68 -24.18
CA GLN A 20 -37.03 18.47 -22.84
C GLN A 20 -36.23 17.36 -22.12
N LYS A 21 -36.03 17.60 -20.82
CA LYS A 21 -34.92 17.10 -20.00
C LYS A 21 -35.17 15.65 -19.55
N SER A 22 -34.29 14.74 -19.93
CA SER A 22 -34.14 13.42 -19.30
C SER A 22 -33.40 13.59 -17.97
N LEU A 23 -34.07 13.26 -16.85
CA LEU A 23 -33.57 13.33 -15.48
C LEU A 23 -32.80 12.07 -15.06
N LEU A 24 -31.91 11.55 -15.89
CA LEU A 24 -31.04 10.43 -15.53
C LEU A 24 -29.72 10.51 -16.31
N SER A 25 -28.69 11.15 -15.73
CA SER A 25 -27.26 10.86 -15.98
C SER A 25 -26.38 11.95 -15.35
N ARG A 26 -25.64 11.58 -14.31
CA ARG A 26 -24.32 12.19 -14.04
C ARG A 26 -23.38 11.16 -13.41
N LYS A 27 -23.20 10.04 -14.11
CA LYS A 27 -21.97 9.25 -13.97
C LYS A 27 -20.94 9.96 -14.85
N LYS A 28 -20.15 10.87 -14.27
CA LYS A 28 -18.98 11.42 -14.96
C LYS A 28 -17.90 10.34 -14.98
N SER A 29 -17.92 9.51 -16.03
CA SER A 29 -16.71 8.84 -16.47
C SER A 29 -15.80 9.90 -17.09
N LEU A 30 -14.83 10.39 -16.34
CA LEU A 30 -13.74 11.19 -16.91
C LEU A 30 -12.88 10.24 -17.74
N GLY A 31 -13.05 10.35 -19.05
CA GLY A 31 -12.21 9.68 -20.02
C GLY A 31 -10.77 10.15 -19.88
N ARG A 32 -9.84 9.20 -19.85
CA ARG A 32 -8.42 9.41 -20.09
C ARG A 32 -8.23 10.22 -21.38
N THR A 33 -7.80 11.46 -21.26
CA THR A 33 -7.07 12.14 -22.34
C THR A 33 -5.58 11.97 -22.07
N LEU A 34 -4.92 11.22 -22.96
CA LEU A 34 -3.47 11.17 -23.06
C LEU A 34 -2.98 12.57 -23.48
N SER A 35 -2.31 13.29 -22.59
CA SER A 35 -1.54 14.48 -22.96
C SER A 35 -0.22 14.56 -22.20
N GLY A 36 0.87 14.52 -22.95
CA GLY A 36 1.98 15.47 -22.86
C GLY A 36 2.70 15.59 -21.51
N ARG A 37 3.83 14.89 -21.44
CA ARG A 37 4.99 15.10 -20.57
C ARG A 37 5.26 16.57 -20.18
N ASN A 38 5.44 16.75 -18.87
CA ASN A 38 5.95 17.88 -18.07
C ASN A 38 4.95 18.95 -17.55
N ASP A 39 4.92 19.05 -16.22
CA ASP A 39 4.20 19.97 -15.30
C ASP A 39 2.67 19.81 -15.20
N GLY A 40 2.21 18.57 -15.08
CA GLY A 40 0.79 18.24 -14.91
C GLY A 40 0.35 18.21 -13.45
N ASP A 41 -0.63 19.05 -13.10
CA ASP A 41 -1.49 19.04 -11.91
C ASP A 41 -1.06 18.06 -10.80
N ASP A 42 -0.38 18.58 -9.79
CA ASP A 42 -0.24 17.87 -8.52
C ASP A 42 -1.64 17.72 -7.91
N TRP A 43 -2.29 16.60 -8.22
CA TRP A 43 -3.63 16.25 -7.75
C TRP A 43 -3.72 16.33 -6.22
N THR A 44 -2.59 16.17 -5.52
CA THR A 44 -2.54 16.30 -4.07
C THR A 44 -2.91 17.71 -3.61
N LEU A 45 -2.67 18.76 -4.41
CA LEU A 45 -3.06 20.14 -4.09
C LEU A 45 -4.58 20.33 -4.02
N GLN A 46 -5.34 19.48 -4.69
CA GLN A 46 -6.81 19.49 -4.67
C GLN A 46 -7.37 18.82 -3.39
N LEU A 47 -6.52 18.15 -2.61
CA LEU A 47 -6.92 17.46 -1.40
C LEU A 47 -7.10 18.43 -0.22
N PRO A 48 -8.04 18.12 0.68
CA PRO A 48 -8.15 18.79 1.96
C PRO A 48 -6.82 18.80 2.72
N SER A 49 -6.63 19.82 3.57
CA SER A 49 -5.37 20.01 4.31
C SER A 49 -4.98 18.78 5.16
N HIS A 50 -5.95 18.10 5.76
CA HIS A 50 -5.69 16.91 6.58
C HIS A 50 -5.21 15.73 5.72
N SER A 51 -5.80 15.52 4.54
CA SER A 51 -5.42 14.42 3.65
C SER A 51 -4.04 14.65 3.02
N ARG A 52 -3.70 15.90 2.67
CA ARG A 52 -2.33 16.28 2.28
C ARG A 52 -1.30 16.04 3.39
N LYS A 53 -1.65 16.40 4.63
CA LYS A 53 -0.80 16.15 5.79
C LYS A 53 -0.52 14.65 5.93
N LEU A 54 -1.55 13.82 5.87
CA LEU A 54 -1.42 12.36 5.94
C LEU A 54 -0.53 11.81 4.81
N LEU A 55 -0.72 12.25 3.56
CA LEU A 55 0.14 11.84 2.44
C LEU A 55 1.61 12.21 2.66
N ASN A 56 1.87 13.43 3.12
CA ASN A 56 3.23 13.88 3.41
C ASN A 56 3.87 13.06 4.54
N GLU A 57 3.09 12.72 5.57
CA GLU A 57 3.55 11.88 6.69
C GLU A 57 3.84 10.44 6.24
N LEU A 58 3.01 9.86 5.38
CA LEU A 58 3.27 8.55 4.77
C LEU A 58 4.52 8.55 3.89
N ASN A 59 4.69 9.58 3.07
CA ASN A 59 5.87 9.71 2.23
C ASN A 59 7.14 9.89 3.07
N ALA A 60 7.09 10.70 4.14
CA ALA A 60 8.20 10.83 5.08
C ALA A 60 8.54 9.49 5.74
N LEU A 61 7.52 8.74 6.18
CA LEU A 61 7.68 7.41 6.77
C LEU A 61 8.39 6.45 5.81
N GLU A 62 8.00 6.41 4.55
CA GLU A 62 8.61 5.52 3.55
C GLU A 62 10.09 5.84 3.32
N ASN A 63 10.42 7.13 3.24
CA ASN A 63 11.80 7.57 3.16
C ASN A 63 12.59 7.19 4.43
N ASP A 64 11.99 7.36 5.62
CA ASP A 64 12.61 6.97 6.88
C ASP A 64 12.93 5.48 6.89
N VAL A 65 11.97 4.61 6.53
CA VAL A 65 12.15 3.16 6.47
C VAL A 65 13.30 2.80 5.53
N GLN A 66 13.34 3.40 4.34
CA GLN A 66 14.40 3.14 3.35
C GLN A 66 15.79 3.54 3.85
N THR A 67 15.92 4.65 4.58
CA THR A 67 17.22 5.09 5.17
C THR A 67 17.64 4.25 6.38
N LEU A 68 16.67 3.57 7.01
CA LEU A 68 16.81 2.79 8.22
C LEU A 68 17.19 1.34 7.96
N THR A 69 16.94 0.83 6.76
CA THR A 69 17.27 -0.53 6.32
C THR A 69 18.74 -0.75 5.97
N ASP A 70 19.55 0.31 5.84
CA ASP A 70 20.97 0.23 5.48
C ASP A 70 21.89 -0.30 6.61
N SER A 71 21.35 -0.57 7.80
CA SER A 71 22.09 -1.20 8.88
C SER A 71 22.15 -2.72 8.70
N ALA A 72 23.37 -3.27 8.60
CA ALA A 72 23.59 -4.72 8.54
C ALA A 72 23.10 -5.39 9.84
N TYR A 73 22.01 -6.14 9.74
CA TYR A 73 21.54 -7.05 10.77
C TYR A 73 22.07 -8.45 10.45
N ASP A 74 23.22 -8.79 11.04
CA ASP A 74 23.79 -10.12 10.94
C ASP A 74 23.04 -11.04 11.91
N ALA A 75 22.33 -12.02 11.35
CA ALA A 75 21.64 -13.13 12.02
C ALA A 75 21.23 -12.87 13.49
N VAL A 76 20.03 -12.36 13.71
CA VAL A 76 19.52 -12.15 15.06
C VAL A 76 18.97 -13.45 15.62
N ALA A 77 19.86 -14.32 16.08
CA ALA A 77 19.50 -15.34 17.06
C ALA A 77 19.15 -14.61 18.36
N ASP A 78 17.93 -14.84 18.87
CA ASP A 78 17.45 -14.47 20.22
C ASP A 78 16.81 -13.08 20.45
N PHE A 79 16.29 -12.38 19.43
CA PHE A 79 15.51 -11.16 19.67
C PHE A 79 13.99 -11.38 19.69
N SER A 80 13.30 -10.57 20.50
CA SER A 80 11.84 -10.48 20.53
C SER A 80 11.34 -9.28 19.73
N LEU A 81 10.09 -9.32 19.24
CA LEU A 81 9.47 -8.13 18.62
C LEU A 81 9.45 -6.93 19.58
N LYS A 82 9.28 -7.16 20.88
CA LYS A 82 9.28 -6.09 21.89
C LYS A 82 10.64 -5.38 21.96
N SER A 83 11.74 -6.13 22.01
CA SER A 83 13.09 -5.58 22.01
C SER A 83 13.39 -4.86 20.69
N LEU A 84 12.96 -5.42 19.55
CA LEU A 84 13.12 -4.76 18.26
C LEU A 84 12.39 -3.41 18.22
N ILE A 85 11.11 -3.37 18.60
CA ILE A 85 10.33 -2.12 18.62
C ILE A 85 11.02 -1.07 19.50
N ALA A 86 11.51 -1.46 20.68
CA ALA A 86 12.23 -0.55 21.57
C ALA A 86 13.51 0.00 20.91
N ASP A 87 14.36 -0.87 20.36
CA ASP A 87 15.61 -0.49 19.71
C ASP A 87 15.37 0.44 18.50
N ARG A 88 14.37 0.12 17.68
CA ARG A 88 14.02 0.91 16.49
C ARG A 88 13.37 2.24 16.83
N THR A 89 12.55 2.28 17.89
CA THR A 89 12.00 3.54 18.42
C THR A 89 13.14 4.47 18.89
N LEU A 90 14.15 3.92 19.56
CA LEU A 90 15.33 4.67 19.99
C LEU A 90 16.19 5.13 18.80
N ALA A 91 16.43 4.25 17.82
CA ALA A 91 17.20 4.56 16.62
C ALA A 91 16.57 5.71 15.81
N ARG A 92 15.25 5.75 15.69
CA ARG A 92 14.55 6.87 15.04
C ARG A 92 14.75 8.20 15.74
N LYS A 93 14.70 8.21 17.08
CA LYS A 93 14.95 9.42 17.87
C LYS A 93 16.40 9.90 17.78
N SER A 94 17.36 9.00 17.60
CA SER A 94 18.79 9.33 17.51
C SER A 94 19.27 9.67 16.10
N THR A 95 18.46 9.46 15.07
CA THR A 95 18.81 9.70 13.65
C THR A 95 19.10 11.18 13.36
N SER A 96 18.86 12.10 14.29
CA SER A 96 19.38 13.48 14.23
C SER A 96 20.91 13.59 14.36
N SER A 97 21.66 12.50 14.60
CA SER A 97 23.07 12.59 15.02
C SER A 97 24.03 11.51 14.49
N GLN A 98 23.65 10.63 13.56
CA GLN A 98 24.57 9.58 13.09
C GLN A 98 24.68 9.50 11.56
N THR A 99 25.89 9.76 11.08
CA THR A 99 26.39 9.43 9.74
C THR A 99 26.38 7.91 9.55
N ARG A 100 25.42 7.40 8.77
CA ARG A 100 25.36 5.97 8.44
C ARG A 100 26.28 5.66 7.28
N ILE A 101 27.13 4.65 7.46
CA ILE A 101 27.99 4.10 6.43
C ILE A 101 27.15 3.05 5.67
N PRO A 102 26.98 3.18 4.34
CA PRO A 102 26.17 2.23 3.57
C PRO A 102 26.87 0.86 3.52
N ALA A 103 26.28 -0.15 4.15
CA ALA A 103 26.71 -1.52 3.99
C ALA A 103 26.19 -2.03 2.64
N LYS A 104 27.05 -2.11 1.62
CA LYS A 104 26.77 -2.93 0.43
C LYS A 104 26.75 -4.39 0.86
N GLN A 105 25.57 -4.92 1.14
CA GLN A 105 25.35 -6.35 1.21
C GLN A 105 24.42 -6.76 0.06
N ASP A 106 24.91 -7.66 -0.78
CA ASP A 106 24.10 -8.46 -1.69
C ASP A 106 23.29 -9.45 -0.84
N LEU A 107 22.14 -8.99 -0.33
CA LEU A 107 21.25 -9.83 0.44
C LEU A 107 20.30 -10.52 -0.51
N ALA A 108 20.42 -11.85 -0.59
CA ALA A 108 19.34 -12.69 -1.09
C ALA A 108 18.09 -12.41 -0.22
N PRO A 109 17.07 -11.71 -0.75
CA PRO A 109 16.00 -11.18 0.09
C PRO A 109 14.97 -12.28 0.27
N GLY A 110 15.28 -13.28 1.11
CA GLY A 110 14.30 -14.29 1.49
C GLY A 110 13.03 -13.64 2.02
N LEU A 111 11.86 -14.19 1.68
CA LEU A 111 10.54 -13.67 2.05
C LEU A 111 10.40 -13.39 3.56
N LEU A 112 11.11 -14.18 4.38
CA LEU A 112 11.11 -14.10 5.84
C LEU A 112 12.47 -13.64 6.41
N SER A 113 13.28 -12.90 5.63
CA SER A 113 14.58 -12.43 6.11
C SER A 113 14.43 -11.45 7.27
N ILE A 114 15.43 -11.41 8.15
CA ILE A 114 15.46 -10.50 9.30
C ILE A 114 15.30 -9.04 8.89
N GLN A 115 15.89 -8.65 7.75
CA GLN A 115 15.79 -7.28 7.25
C GLN A 115 14.36 -6.91 6.89
N ARG A 116 13.57 -7.85 6.36
CA ARG A 116 12.15 -7.62 6.12
C ARG A 116 11.38 -7.47 7.41
N VAL A 117 11.74 -8.22 8.46
CA VAL A 117 11.14 -8.08 9.80
C VAL A 117 11.42 -6.68 10.33
N VAL A 118 12.66 -6.20 10.23
CA VAL A 118 13.05 -4.85 10.66
C VAL A 118 12.31 -3.79 9.84
N ALA A 119 12.35 -3.85 8.51
CA ALA A 119 11.70 -2.88 7.63
C ALA A 119 10.18 -2.82 7.86
N THR A 120 9.54 -3.97 8.01
CA THR A 120 8.10 -4.06 8.31
C THR A 120 7.79 -3.49 9.68
N THR A 121 8.62 -3.78 10.68
CA THR A 121 8.47 -3.22 12.04
C THR A 121 8.61 -1.71 12.01
N ASP A 122 9.59 -1.18 11.29
CA ASP A 122 9.82 0.26 11.16
C ASP A 122 8.60 0.93 10.50
N PHE A 123 8.11 0.37 9.40
CA PHE A 123 6.96 0.88 8.70
C PHE A 123 5.70 0.89 9.59
N ILE A 124 5.37 -0.24 10.22
CA ILE A 124 4.17 -0.35 11.06
C ILE A 124 4.27 0.56 12.28
N ASP A 125 5.38 0.55 13.01
CA ASP A 125 5.54 1.40 14.20
C ASP A 125 5.56 2.89 13.83
N GLY A 126 6.00 3.24 12.63
CA GLY A 126 5.91 4.60 12.10
C GLY A 126 4.48 5.00 11.73
N LEU A 127 3.71 4.09 11.13
CA LEU A 127 2.29 4.29 10.85
C LEU A 127 1.49 4.44 12.16
N VAL A 128 1.76 3.60 13.15
CA VAL A 128 1.17 3.72 14.49
C VAL A 128 1.57 5.05 15.14
N SER A 129 2.79 5.54 14.89
CA SER A 129 3.20 6.86 15.38
C SER A 129 2.40 8.00 14.74
N ILE A 130 1.95 7.86 13.47
CA ILE A 130 1.05 8.83 12.82
C ILE A 130 -0.31 8.82 13.53
N VAL A 131 -0.88 7.64 13.78
CA VAL A 131 -2.15 7.47 14.51
C VAL A 131 -2.06 8.06 15.92
N ASP A 132 -0.98 7.75 16.63
CA ASP A 132 -0.74 8.17 18.01
C ASP A 132 -0.55 9.69 18.17
N LYS A 133 -0.32 10.48 17.10
CA LYS A 133 -0.05 11.93 17.20
C LYS A 133 -1.20 12.70 17.83
N ASP A 134 -2.42 12.32 17.47
CA ASP A 134 -3.64 13.03 17.87
C ASP A 134 -4.35 12.34 19.05
N MET A 135 -3.73 11.29 19.61
CA MET A 135 -4.27 10.50 20.72
C MET A 135 -3.71 10.91 22.09
N SER A 136 -4.57 10.85 23.11
CA SER A 136 -4.19 11.12 24.51
C SER A 136 -3.35 9.99 25.14
N ARG A 137 -3.55 8.76 24.67
CA ARG A 137 -2.82 7.58 25.12
C ARG A 137 -2.08 6.97 23.94
N LYS A 138 -0.81 6.59 24.14
CA LYS A 138 -0.02 5.90 23.12
C LYS A 138 -0.43 4.44 22.99
N THR A 139 -0.34 3.91 21.77
CA THR A 139 -0.57 2.50 21.48
C THR A 139 0.42 1.63 22.26
N THR A 140 -0.09 0.52 22.81
CA THR A 140 0.72 -0.39 23.63
C THR A 140 1.73 -1.17 22.79
N VAL A 141 2.79 -1.69 23.44
CA VAL A 141 3.76 -2.56 22.73
C VAL A 141 3.09 -3.86 22.32
N GLU A 142 2.15 -4.36 23.12
CA GLU A 142 1.35 -5.55 22.84
C GLU A 142 0.54 -5.38 21.55
N ASP A 143 -0.19 -4.27 21.41
CA ASP A 143 -0.95 -3.96 20.20
C ASP A 143 -0.05 -3.84 18.96
N LYS A 144 1.11 -3.20 19.10
CA LYS A 144 2.10 -3.10 18.01
C LYS A 144 2.62 -4.48 17.60
N CYS A 145 2.98 -5.34 18.56
CA CYS A 145 3.40 -6.71 18.28
C CYS A 145 2.30 -7.51 17.57
N SER A 146 1.07 -7.46 18.06
CA SER A 146 -0.09 -8.11 17.45
C SER A 146 -0.32 -7.66 16.00
N LEU A 147 -0.22 -6.35 15.76
CA LEU A 147 -0.36 -5.79 14.42
C LEU A 147 0.77 -6.23 13.48
N ILE A 148 2.02 -6.22 13.95
CA ILE A 148 3.17 -6.70 13.16
C ILE A 148 2.98 -8.18 12.82
N SER A 149 2.65 -9.01 13.81
CA SER A 149 2.48 -10.45 13.60
C SER A 149 1.36 -10.80 12.61
N SER A 150 0.25 -10.05 12.62
CA SER A 150 -0.87 -10.28 11.70
C SER A 150 -0.64 -9.75 10.28
N THR A 151 0.15 -8.68 10.11
CA THR A 151 0.30 -7.98 8.81
C THR A 151 1.62 -8.26 8.10
N PHE A 152 2.62 -8.82 8.79
CA PHE A 152 3.98 -9.03 8.27
C PHE A 152 4.02 -9.77 6.93
N LEU A 153 3.33 -10.91 6.84
CA LEU A 153 3.35 -11.72 5.62
C LEU A 153 2.67 -10.98 4.46
N THR A 154 1.56 -10.29 4.72
CA THR A 154 0.81 -9.52 3.72
C THR A 154 1.69 -8.42 3.12
N LEU A 155 2.39 -7.65 3.96
CA LEU A 155 3.29 -6.59 3.49
C LEU A 155 4.47 -7.14 2.69
N ASN A 156 5.11 -8.22 3.15
CA ASN A 156 6.24 -8.81 2.44
C ASN A 156 5.85 -9.37 1.07
N LEU A 157 4.67 -9.98 0.97
CA LEU A 157 4.14 -10.46 -0.31
C LEU A 157 3.83 -9.29 -1.25
N LEU A 158 3.27 -8.19 -0.72
CA LEU A 158 3.02 -6.99 -1.51
C LEU A 158 4.34 -6.38 -2.04
N ASP A 159 5.36 -6.27 -1.18
CA ASP A 159 6.69 -5.76 -1.54
C ASP A 159 7.42 -6.66 -2.54
N ASP A 160 7.25 -7.98 -2.45
CA ASP A 160 7.76 -8.91 -3.45
C ASP A 160 7.05 -8.81 -4.78
N ALA A 161 5.74 -8.66 -4.77
CA ALA A 161 4.97 -8.44 -5.99
C ALA A 161 5.41 -7.15 -6.68
N ALA A 162 5.53 -6.05 -5.93
CA ALA A 162 6.00 -4.77 -6.46
C ALA A 162 7.42 -4.87 -7.04
N ARG A 163 8.35 -5.53 -6.33
CA ARG A 163 9.73 -5.72 -6.79
C ARG A 163 9.82 -6.60 -8.03
N ALA A 164 9.04 -7.68 -8.08
CA ALA A 164 8.97 -8.58 -9.22
C ALA A 164 8.53 -7.84 -10.50
N ILE A 165 7.52 -6.99 -10.37
CA ILE A 165 6.99 -6.18 -11.48
C ILE A 165 8.00 -5.11 -11.88
N ALA A 166 8.61 -4.41 -10.94
CA ALA A 166 9.61 -3.38 -11.23
C ALA A 166 10.84 -3.93 -11.97
N LYS A 167 11.16 -5.21 -11.78
CA LYS A 167 12.24 -5.91 -12.51
C LYS A 167 11.81 -6.45 -13.87
N ASP A 168 10.56 -6.24 -14.29
CA ASP A 168 9.95 -6.87 -15.47
C ASP A 168 10.18 -8.39 -15.55
N SER A 169 10.31 -9.05 -14.39
CA SER A 169 10.56 -10.49 -14.34
C SER A 169 9.32 -11.20 -14.86
N SER A 170 9.40 -11.91 -15.99
CA SER A 170 8.33 -12.80 -16.43
C SER A 170 8.24 -14.08 -15.61
N PHE A 171 9.23 -14.34 -14.74
CA PHE A 171 9.40 -15.58 -13.97
C PHE A 171 9.10 -15.42 -12.48
N TYR A 172 8.48 -14.31 -12.06
CA TYR A 172 8.17 -14.06 -10.65
C TYR A 172 7.34 -15.18 -10.01
N ALA A 173 6.49 -15.85 -10.79
CA ALA A 173 5.69 -16.98 -10.33
C ALA A 173 6.57 -18.19 -9.96
N ASP A 174 7.61 -18.47 -10.76
CA ASP A 174 8.53 -19.59 -10.51
C ASP A 174 9.48 -19.29 -9.35
N GLU A 175 9.98 -18.05 -9.25
CA GLU A 175 10.82 -17.60 -8.14
C GLU A 175 10.07 -17.67 -6.80
N LEU A 176 8.81 -17.21 -6.77
CA LEU A 176 8.01 -17.28 -5.56
C LEU A 176 7.52 -18.70 -5.26
N THR A 177 7.25 -19.53 -6.26
CA THR A 177 6.91 -20.95 -6.03
C THR A 177 8.02 -21.65 -5.25
N LYS A 178 9.28 -21.43 -5.64
CA LYS A 178 10.44 -21.97 -4.90
C LYS A 178 10.51 -21.43 -3.46
N ALA A 179 10.22 -20.14 -3.26
CA ALA A 179 10.16 -19.56 -1.92
C ALA A 179 9.03 -20.16 -1.07
N PHE A 180 7.84 -20.32 -1.65
CA PHE A 180 6.67 -20.88 -0.95
C PHE A 180 6.90 -22.34 -0.58
N GLU A 181 7.51 -23.13 -1.47
CA GLU A 181 7.90 -24.51 -1.18
C GLU A 181 8.94 -24.57 -0.05
N HIS A 182 9.94 -23.69 -0.06
CA HIS A 182 10.94 -23.62 0.99
C HIS A 182 10.34 -23.28 2.38
N TYR A 183 9.37 -22.37 2.41
CA TYR A 183 8.69 -21.93 3.64
C TYR A 183 7.40 -22.70 3.96
N GLN A 184 7.08 -23.77 3.22
CA GLN A 184 5.85 -24.57 3.39
C GLN A 184 4.54 -23.75 3.37
N ILE A 185 4.51 -22.68 2.57
CA ILE A 185 3.31 -21.85 2.39
C ILE A 185 2.30 -22.61 1.52
N GLU A 186 1.02 -22.52 1.88
CA GLU A 186 -0.04 -23.22 1.15
C GLU A 186 -0.08 -22.82 -0.33
N LYS A 187 -0.10 -23.80 -1.24
CA LYS A 187 -0.12 -23.55 -2.70
C LYS A 187 -1.32 -22.71 -3.16
N SER A 188 -2.43 -22.73 -2.42
CA SER A 188 -3.60 -21.89 -2.71
C SER A 188 -3.26 -20.39 -2.62
N ALA A 189 -2.30 -20.00 -1.77
CA ALA A 189 -1.81 -18.63 -1.64
C ALA A 189 -1.07 -18.13 -2.89
N LEU A 190 -0.46 -19.02 -3.68
CA LEU A 190 0.26 -18.66 -4.90
C LEU A 190 -0.69 -18.03 -5.93
N SER A 191 -1.88 -18.59 -6.10
CA SER A 191 -2.89 -18.05 -7.02
C SER A 191 -3.32 -16.62 -6.64
N ARG A 192 -3.43 -16.34 -5.34
CA ARG A 192 -3.75 -15.01 -4.80
C ARG A 192 -2.58 -14.05 -4.98
N PHE A 193 -1.35 -14.51 -4.79
CA PHE A 193 -0.15 -13.71 -5.06
C PHE A 193 -0.05 -13.31 -6.53
N VAL A 194 -0.18 -14.28 -7.45
CA VAL A 194 -0.13 -14.02 -8.90
C VAL A 194 -1.21 -13.00 -9.29
N PHE A 195 -2.40 -13.11 -8.71
CA PHE A 195 -3.45 -12.11 -8.89
C PHE A 195 -3.00 -10.70 -8.46
N ILE A 196 -2.34 -10.55 -7.31
CA ILE A 196 -1.81 -9.25 -6.85
C ILE A 196 -0.76 -8.72 -7.84
N CYS A 197 0.16 -9.57 -8.31
CA CYS A 197 1.17 -9.17 -9.29
C CYS A 197 0.54 -8.63 -10.57
N GLU A 198 -0.42 -9.35 -11.15
CA GLU A 198 -1.10 -8.93 -12.37
C GLU A 198 -1.89 -7.63 -12.17
N ARG A 199 -2.47 -7.43 -10.98
CA ARG A 199 -3.16 -6.18 -10.64
C ARG A 199 -2.21 -5.00 -10.53
N LEU A 200 -1.11 -5.15 -9.79
CA LEU A 200 -0.09 -4.11 -9.65
C LEU A 200 0.55 -3.78 -11.01
N LYS A 201 0.82 -4.79 -11.85
CA LYS A 201 1.36 -4.58 -13.20
C LYS A 201 0.39 -3.78 -14.06
N LYS A 202 -0.89 -4.17 -14.06
CA LYS A 202 -1.94 -3.49 -14.82
C LYS A 202 -2.17 -2.05 -14.37
N LEU A 203 -2.16 -1.80 -13.07
CA LEU A 203 -2.41 -0.47 -12.51
C LEU A 203 -1.17 0.43 -12.58
N SER A 204 0.02 -0.16 -12.42
CA SER A 204 1.31 0.54 -12.38
C SER A 204 1.27 1.73 -11.39
N PRO A 205 1.01 1.47 -10.09
CA PRO A 205 0.86 2.54 -9.11
C PRO A 205 2.15 3.35 -8.99
N THR A 206 2.00 4.66 -8.85
CA THR A 206 3.08 5.56 -8.43
C THR A 206 3.59 5.17 -7.04
N PRO A 207 4.81 5.58 -6.64
CA PRO A 207 5.33 5.30 -5.31
C PRO A 207 4.38 5.75 -4.19
N MET A 208 3.73 6.91 -4.36
CA MET A 208 2.75 7.42 -3.40
C MET A 208 1.50 6.51 -3.29
N GLU A 209 0.94 6.10 -4.43
CA GLU A 209 -0.21 5.18 -4.44
C GLU A 209 0.16 3.82 -3.84
N TYR A 210 1.39 3.34 -4.09
CA TYR A 210 1.89 2.12 -3.49
C TYR A 210 1.98 2.23 -1.96
N SER A 211 2.50 3.34 -1.43
CA SER A 211 2.55 3.61 0.01
C SER A 211 1.17 3.67 0.65
N LEU A 212 0.17 4.21 -0.05
CA LEU A 212 -1.22 4.15 0.39
C LEU A 212 -1.75 2.71 0.47
N VAL A 213 -1.46 1.88 -0.53
CA VAL A 213 -1.86 0.46 -0.53
C VAL A 213 -1.20 -0.29 0.64
N ARG A 214 0.08 -0.03 0.93
CA ARG A 214 0.75 -0.61 2.11
C ARG A 214 0.10 -0.16 3.42
N ALA A 215 -0.18 1.13 3.56
CA ALA A 215 -0.85 1.66 4.74
C ALA A 215 -2.27 1.09 4.91
N LEU A 216 -3.00 0.86 3.81
CA LEU A 216 -4.29 0.18 3.82
C LEU A 216 -4.18 -1.29 4.29
N ALA A 217 -3.15 -2.00 3.85
CA ALA A 217 -2.92 -3.38 4.27
C ALA A 217 -2.69 -3.49 5.78
N VAL A 218 -2.04 -2.50 6.39
CA VAL A 218 -1.83 -2.44 7.84
C VAL A 218 -3.08 -1.99 8.60
N SER A 219 -3.81 -1.01 8.05
CA SER A 219 -5.01 -0.44 8.69
C SER A 219 -6.26 -1.30 8.52
N THR A 220 -6.17 -2.53 8.03
CA THR A 220 -7.31 -3.46 8.00
C THR A 220 -7.32 -4.24 9.33
N PRO A 221 -8.11 -3.83 10.34
CA PRO A 221 -7.96 -4.38 11.68
C PRO A 221 -8.43 -5.83 11.75
N ASP A 222 -7.59 -6.69 12.32
CA ASP A 222 -8.08 -7.93 12.92
C ASP A 222 -8.63 -7.59 14.31
N ARG A 223 -9.96 -7.39 14.37
CA ARG A 223 -10.67 -6.88 15.55
C ARG A 223 -10.58 -7.82 16.76
N GLU A 224 -10.17 -9.07 16.57
CA GLU A 224 -10.08 -10.05 17.65
C GLU A 224 -8.76 -9.96 18.43
N VAL A 225 -7.73 -9.31 17.87
CA VAL A 225 -6.35 -9.37 18.41
C VAL A 225 -5.90 -8.04 19.02
N LEU A 226 -6.52 -6.92 18.62
CA LEU A 226 -6.12 -5.57 19.03
C LEU A 226 -7.04 -5.02 20.12
N SER A 227 -6.50 -4.14 20.96
CA SER A 227 -7.33 -3.41 21.92
C SER A 227 -8.40 -2.55 21.20
N ASN A 228 -9.62 -2.48 21.78
CA ASN A 228 -10.76 -1.80 21.15
C ASN A 228 -10.44 -0.36 20.72
N GLY A 229 -9.80 0.42 21.59
CA GLY A 229 -9.45 1.81 21.28
C GLY A 229 -8.46 1.92 20.13
N PHE A 230 -7.46 1.03 20.07
CA PHE A 230 -6.52 1.03 18.94
C PHE A 230 -7.19 0.55 17.63
N SER A 231 -8.09 -0.43 17.72
CA SER A 231 -8.86 -0.94 16.57
C SER A 231 -9.77 0.13 15.96
N GLU A 232 -10.40 0.96 16.79
CA GLU A 232 -11.21 2.11 16.34
C GLU A 232 -10.34 3.10 15.58
N HIS A 233 -9.18 3.51 16.12
CA HIS A 233 -8.31 4.46 15.44
C HIS A 233 -7.65 3.92 14.17
N LEU A 234 -7.35 2.62 14.11
CA LEU A 234 -6.94 2.00 12.85
C LEU A 234 -8.07 2.01 11.81
N SER A 235 -9.33 1.87 12.24
CA SER A 235 -10.49 1.97 11.35
C SER A 235 -10.64 3.40 10.82
N ASP A 236 -10.47 4.42 11.66
CA ASP A 236 -10.50 5.83 11.24
C ASP A 236 -9.39 6.14 10.22
N LEU A 237 -8.19 5.61 10.46
CA LEU A 237 -7.08 5.70 9.52
C LEU A 237 -7.43 5.00 8.21
N HIS A 238 -8.02 3.80 8.26
CA HIS A 238 -8.42 3.04 7.08
C HIS A 238 -9.39 3.83 6.21
N GLU A 239 -10.42 4.43 6.81
CA GLU A 239 -11.40 5.26 6.11
C GLU A 239 -10.73 6.46 5.43
N SER A 240 -9.83 7.14 6.14
CA SER A 240 -9.05 8.27 5.61
C SER A 240 -8.18 7.87 4.41
N LEU A 241 -7.55 6.70 4.47
CA LEU A 241 -6.72 6.15 3.39
C LEU A 241 -7.56 5.70 2.19
N GLN A 242 -8.73 5.12 2.42
CA GLN A 242 -9.67 4.77 1.35
C GLN A 242 -10.15 6.03 0.63
N GLU A 243 -10.51 7.07 1.38
CA GLU A 243 -10.93 8.34 0.79
C GLU A 243 -9.85 8.95 -0.12
N LEU A 244 -8.57 8.79 0.24
CA LEU A 244 -7.43 9.23 -0.57
C LEU A 244 -7.28 8.47 -1.89
N LEU A 245 -7.62 7.18 -1.92
CA LEU A 245 -7.47 6.33 -3.12
C LEU A 245 -8.65 6.40 -4.09
N PHE A 246 -9.84 6.81 -3.64
CA PHE A 246 -11.07 6.83 -4.44
C PHE A 246 -11.54 8.22 -4.86
N ARG A 247 -10.74 9.26 -4.62
CA ARG A 247 -10.97 10.64 -5.08
C ARG A 247 -10.27 10.91 -6.41
#